data_AF-A0A848YDJ7-F1
#
_entry.id   AF-A0A848YDJ7-F1
#
_cell.length_a   1.000
_cell.length_b   1.000
_cell.length_c   1.000
_cell.angle_alpha   90.00
_cell.angle_beta   90.00
_cell.angle_gamma   90.00
#
_symmetry.space_group_name_H-M   'P 1'
#
loop_
_entity.id
_entity.type
_entity.pdbx_description
1 polymer ?
#
loop_
_entity_poly.entity_id
_entity_poly.type
_entity_poly.pdbx_seq_one_letter_code
_entity_poly.pdbx_strand_id
1 'polypeptide(L)'
;GYVGVMIDDLVTRGVSEPYRMFTSRAEYRLSLRADNADQRLTPKGIDCGLVGSKRADAFSEKIRLLQVAREALSDLSMTPNEANRAGLSLNLDGVRRSAMELLSFPDVSFEKLCSIWPELQNVDSVSAEQLSNDARYKVYLDRQHADIEAFRRDEALAIPADFDYSGLSGLSNEVREKLELHRPTTLGQAGRINGVTPAALTLLLSAIRRGQPNSGQTAA
;
A
#
# COMPACT_ATOMS: atom_id res chain seq x y z
N GLY A 1 -13.89 -0.20 5.16
CA GLY A 1 -14.69 0.28 4.01
C GLY A 1 -14.83 1.79 4.09
N TYR A 2 -15.25 2.47 3.03
CA TYR A 2 -15.44 3.93 3.05
C TYR A 2 -16.38 4.43 4.16
N VAL A 3 -17.38 3.63 4.55
CA VAL A 3 -18.23 3.91 5.72
C VAL A 3 -17.41 4.04 7.01
N GLY A 4 -16.38 3.22 7.19
CA GLY A 4 -15.49 3.32 8.35
C GLY A 4 -14.65 4.60 8.34
N VAL A 5 -14.17 5.01 7.16
CA VAL A 5 -13.45 6.29 6.98
C VAL A 5 -14.36 7.46 7.35
N MET A 6 -15.62 7.44 6.88
CA MET A 6 -16.60 8.46 7.24
C MET A 6 -16.83 8.57 8.74
N ILE A 7 -17.04 7.44 9.41
CA ILE A 7 -17.29 7.42 10.86
C ILE A 7 -16.06 7.94 11.61
N ASP A 8 -14.86 7.50 11.23
CA ASP A 8 -13.61 7.95 11.84
C ASP A 8 -13.40 9.46 11.67
N ASP A 9 -13.55 10.00 10.46
CA ASP A 9 -13.42 11.43 10.20
C ASP A 9 -14.40 12.25 11.04
N LEU A 10 -15.67 11.81 11.13
CA LEU A 10 -16.71 12.49 11.90
C LEU A 10 -16.42 12.49 13.40
N VAL A 11 -15.91 11.38 13.96
CA VAL A 11 -15.66 11.23 15.39
C VAL A 11 -14.35 11.90 15.81
N THR A 12 -13.30 11.81 14.99
CA THR A 12 -11.95 12.28 15.36
C THR A 12 -11.71 13.75 15.03
N ARG A 13 -12.24 14.24 13.90
CA ARG A 13 -11.96 15.60 13.41
C ARG A 13 -13.11 16.56 13.66
N GLY A 14 -14.32 16.05 13.88
CA GLY A 14 -15.54 16.84 13.92
C GLY A 14 -15.83 17.50 12.56
N VAL A 15 -16.93 18.25 12.48
CA VAL A 15 -17.33 18.95 11.25
C VAL A 15 -17.89 20.33 11.55
N SER A 16 -17.35 21.34 10.87
CA SER A 16 -17.85 22.72 10.90
C SER A 16 -18.88 23.00 9.79
N GLU A 17 -18.90 22.16 8.76
CA GLU A 17 -19.82 22.21 7.62
C GLU A 17 -20.31 20.80 7.27
N PRO A 18 -21.42 20.63 6.52
CA PRO A 18 -21.93 19.32 6.16
C PRO A 18 -20.87 18.43 5.51
N TYR A 19 -20.60 17.28 6.13
CA TYR A 19 -19.59 16.32 5.67
C TYR A 19 -19.87 15.81 4.25
N ARG A 20 -18.83 15.72 3.41
CA ARG A 20 -18.93 15.19 2.04
C ARG A 20 -17.85 14.14 1.80
N MET A 21 -18.25 12.93 1.46
CA MET A 21 -17.31 11.81 1.22
C MET A 21 -16.24 12.09 0.16
N PHE A 22 -16.54 12.93 -0.83
CA PHE A 22 -15.59 13.30 -1.89
C PHE A 22 -14.36 14.09 -1.39
N THR A 23 -14.40 14.65 -0.18
CA THR A 23 -13.26 15.36 0.41
C THR A 23 -12.39 14.47 1.30
N SER A 24 -12.87 13.27 1.66
CA SER A 24 -12.10 12.32 2.47
C SER A 24 -10.99 11.66 1.64
N ARG A 25 -9.73 11.94 1.99
CA ARG A 25 -8.55 11.26 1.43
C ARG A 25 -8.38 9.92 2.14
N ALA A 26 -9.15 8.92 1.74
CA ALA A 26 -8.87 7.56 2.16
C ALA A 26 -7.50 7.14 1.59
N GLU A 27 -6.48 7.06 2.45
CA GLU A 27 -5.15 6.54 2.08
C GLU A 27 -5.24 5.15 1.46
N TYR A 28 -6.32 4.41 1.77
CA TYR A 28 -6.61 3.07 1.26
C TYR A 28 -7.48 3.03 -0.01
N ARG A 29 -7.60 4.12 -0.79
CA ARG A 29 -8.51 4.20 -1.96
C ARG A 29 -8.31 3.06 -2.97
N LEU A 30 -7.08 2.59 -3.16
CA LEU A 30 -6.74 1.48 -4.06
C LEU A 30 -7.22 0.11 -3.54
N SER A 31 -7.37 -0.04 -2.22
CA SER A 31 -7.91 -1.23 -1.57
C SER A 31 -9.43 -1.16 -1.39
N LEU A 32 -9.98 0.04 -1.23
CA LEU A 32 -11.41 0.30 -0.98
C LEU A 32 -12.21 0.51 -2.27
N ARG A 33 -12.06 -0.39 -3.23
CA ARG A 33 -12.72 -0.24 -4.54
C ARG A 33 -14.17 -0.70 -4.51
N ALA A 34 -14.95 -0.26 -5.49
CA ALA A 34 -16.34 -0.68 -5.61
C ALA A 34 -16.45 -2.17 -5.98
N ASP A 35 -15.58 -2.64 -6.88
CA ASP A 35 -15.57 -4.03 -7.39
C ASP A 35 -15.35 -5.08 -6.30
N ASN A 36 -14.54 -4.75 -5.27
CA ASN A 36 -14.20 -5.68 -4.19
C ASN A 36 -14.97 -5.43 -2.89
N ALA A 37 -16.05 -4.62 -2.93
CA ALA A 37 -16.78 -4.24 -1.72
C ALA A 37 -17.45 -5.42 -1.03
N ASP A 38 -17.99 -6.35 -1.79
CA ASP A 38 -18.59 -7.59 -1.30
C ASP A 38 -17.56 -8.49 -0.60
N GLN A 39 -16.39 -8.69 -1.20
CA GLN A 39 -15.29 -9.45 -0.60
C GLN A 39 -14.87 -8.89 0.76
N ARG A 40 -14.94 -7.56 0.93
CA ARG A 40 -14.56 -6.87 2.18
C ARG A 40 -15.66 -6.83 3.23
N LEU A 41 -16.94 -6.80 2.83
CA LEU A 41 -18.05 -6.45 3.73
C LEU A 41 -19.11 -7.55 3.87
N THR A 42 -19.31 -8.41 2.87
CA THR A 42 -20.28 -9.51 2.95
C THR A 42 -19.97 -10.47 4.08
N PRO A 43 -18.70 -10.90 4.33
CA PRO A 43 -18.39 -11.76 5.48
C PRO A 43 -18.85 -11.14 6.80
N LYS A 44 -18.55 -9.85 7.02
CA LYS A 44 -18.97 -9.12 8.22
C LYS A 44 -20.49 -9.02 8.33
N GLY A 45 -21.18 -8.87 7.20
CA GLY A 45 -22.63 -8.85 7.16
C GLY A 45 -23.26 -10.21 7.49
N ILE A 46 -22.61 -11.32 7.11
CA ILE A 46 -23.00 -12.68 7.49
C ILE A 46 -22.81 -12.86 9.00
N ASP A 47 -21.64 -12.50 9.52
CA ASP A 47 -21.31 -12.62 10.96
C ASP A 47 -22.30 -11.84 11.84
N CYS A 48 -22.77 -10.68 11.38
CA CYS A 48 -23.75 -9.86 12.09
C CYS A 48 -25.21 -10.23 11.80
N GLY A 49 -25.49 -11.27 11.02
CA GLY A 49 -26.85 -11.70 10.66
C GLY A 49 -27.62 -10.74 9.73
N LEU A 50 -26.93 -9.82 9.06
CA LEU A 50 -27.50 -8.83 8.14
C LEU A 50 -27.63 -9.34 6.70
N VAL A 51 -26.95 -10.44 6.37
CA VAL A 51 -26.94 -11.04 5.03
C VAL A 51 -27.82 -12.29 5.03
N GLY A 52 -28.89 -12.26 4.23
CA GLY A 52 -29.78 -13.42 4.06
C GLY A 52 -29.11 -14.57 3.29
N SER A 53 -29.62 -15.80 3.49
CA SER A 53 -29.04 -17.04 2.96
C SER A 53 -28.75 -17.00 1.46
N LYS A 54 -29.73 -16.61 0.64
CA LYS A 54 -29.55 -16.52 -0.83
C LYS A 54 -28.34 -15.67 -1.25
N ARG A 55 -28.06 -14.57 -0.53
CA ARG A 55 -26.92 -13.70 -0.82
C ARG A 55 -25.62 -14.30 -0.28
N ALA A 56 -25.67 -14.96 0.88
CA ALA A 56 -24.52 -15.68 1.42
C ALA A 56 -24.09 -16.81 0.49
N ASP A 57 -25.03 -17.60 -0.02
CA ASP A 57 -24.76 -18.71 -0.94
C ASP A 57 -24.13 -18.21 -2.25
N ALA A 58 -24.70 -17.16 -2.85
CA ALA A 58 -24.15 -16.54 -4.05
C ALA A 58 -22.75 -15.96 -3.83
N PHE A 59 -22.50 -15.37 -2.65
CA PHE A 59 -21.19 -14.87 -2.27
C PHE A 59 -20.18 -16.01 -2.12
N SER A 60 -20.53 -17.08 -1.41
CA SER A 60 -19.66 -18.24 -1.22
C SER A 60 -19.30 -18.90 -2.55
N GLU A 61 -20.24 -19.02 -3.48
CA GLU A 61 -19.95 -19.55 -4.81
C GLU A 61 -19.03 -18.62 -5.60
N LYS A 62 -19.27 -17.30 -5.57
CA LYS A 62 -18.36 -16.32 -6.20
C LYS A 62 -16.94 -16.44 -5.64
N ILE A 63 -16.77 -16.50 -4.32
CA ILE A 63 -15.45 -16.60 -3.69
C ILE A 63 -14.76 -17.92 -4.08
N ARG A 64 -15.51 -19.03 -4.16
CA ARG A 64 -14.97 -20.33 -4.60
C ARG A 64 -14.47 -20.26 -6.03
N LEU A 65 -15.26 -19.73 -6.96
CA LEU A 65 -14.87 -19.57 -8.37
C LEU A 65 -13.65 -18.65 -8.53
N LEU A 66 -13.66 -17.53 -7.81
CA LEU A 66 -12.55 -16.57 -7.81
C LEU A 66 -11.25 -17.20 -7.31
N GLN A 67 -11.32 -18.05 -6.29
CA GLN A 67 -10.16 -18.74 -5.74
C GLN A 67 -9.60 -19.77 -6.73
N VAL A 68 -10.46 -20.60 -7.34
CA VAL A 68 -10.04 -21.58 -8.36
C VAL A 68 -9.36 -20.87 -9.54
N ALA A 69 -9.96 -19.77 -10.03
CA ALA A 69 -9.37 -19.00 -11.12
C ALA A 69 -8.03 -18.35 -10.73
N ARG A 70 -7.90 -17.88 -9.49
CA ARG A 70 -6.64 -17.32 -8.97
C ARG A 70 -5.53 -18.36 -8.91
N GLU A 71 -5.85 -19.57 -8.47
CA GLU A 71 -4.90 -20.70 -8.43
C GLU A 71 -4.43 -21.06 -9.84
N ALA A 72 -5.37 -21.22 -10.79
CA ALA A 72 -5.02 -21.48 -12.20
C ALA A 72 -4.08 -20.41 -12.80
N LEU A 73 -4.35 -19.13 -12.55
CA LEU A 73 -3.48 -18.05 -13.02
C LEU A 73 -2.10 -18.03 -12.33
N SER A 74 -2.00 -18.57 -11.12
CA SER A 74 -0.74 -18.60 -10.35
C SER A 74 0.16 -19.76 -10.78
N ASP A 75 -0.45 -20.89 -11.16
CA ASP A 75 0.27 -22.10 -11.60
C ASP A 75 0.80 -21.96 -13.04
N LEU A 76 0.07 -21.23 -13.88
CA LEU A 76 0.49 -20.92 -15.24
C LEU A 76 1.56 -19.84 -15.25
N SER A 77 2.67 -20.08 -15.93
CA SER A 77 3.78 -19.12 -15.99
C SER A 77 4.62 -19.27 -17.26
N MET A 78 5.32 -18.21 -17.64
CA MET A 78 6.22 -18.19 -18.79
C MET A 78 7.40 -17.23 -18.59
N THR A 79 8.45 -17.46 -19.36
CA THR A 79 9.62 -16.58 -19.49
C THR A 79 9.36 -15.45 -20.48
N PRO A 80 10.13 -14.35 -20.46
CA PRO A 80 10.00 -13.27 -21.45
C PRO A 80 10.17 -13.73 -22.90
N ASN A 81 11.01 -14.75 -23.13
CA ASN A 81 11.21 -15.31 -24.47
C ASN A 81 9.98 -16.09 -24.96
N GLU A 82 9.33 -16.86 -24.08
CA GLU A 82 8.06 -17.54 -24.40
C GLU A 82 6.94 -16.54 -24.64
N ALA A 83 6.86 -15.50 -23.81
CA ALA A 83 5.91 -14.41 -23.95
C ALA A 83 6.01 -13.70 -25.31
N ASN A 84 7.23 -13.35 -25.73
CA ASN A 84 7.46 -12.71 -27.03
C ASN A 84 7.02 -13.61 -28.20
N ARG A 85 7.25 -14.93 -28.13
CA ARG A 85 6.76 -15.88 -29.15
C ARG A 85 5.23 -15.97 -29.18
N ALA A 86 4.59 -15.76 -28.04
CA ALA A 86 3.15 -15.72 -27.88
C ALA A 86 2.53 -14.34 -28.19
N GLY A 87 3.32 -13.37 -28.67
CA GLY A 87 2.84 -12.02 -29.02
C GLY A 87 2.66 -11.08 -27.82
N LEU A 88 3.24 -11.40 -26.66
CA LEU A 88 3.30 -10.53 -25.48
C LEU A 88 4.68 -9.88 -25.39
N SER A 89 4.74 -8.55 -25.52
CA SER A 89 5.99 -7.79 -25.39
C SER A 89 6.35 -7.60 -23.92
N LEU A 90 7.38 -8.32 -23.45
CA LEU A 90 7.91 -8.19 -22.09
C LEU A 90 9.39 -7.79 -22.11
N ASN A 91 9.85 -7.17 -21.03
CA ASN A 91 11.28 -6.92 -20.82
C ASN A 91 12.04 -8.26 -20.76
N LEU A 92 13.13 -8.36 -21.52
CA LEU A 92 14.00 -9.54 -21.57
C LEU A 92 14.95 -9.62 -20.37
N ASP A 93 14.39 -9.61 -19.17
CA ASP A 93 15.12 -9.69 -17.89
C ASP A 93 15.34 -11.13 -17.39
N GLY A 94 14.84 -12.13 -18.13
CA GLY A 94 14.93 -13.54 -17.76
C GLY A 94 13.99 -13.96 -16.63
N VAL A 95 13.21 -13.04 -16.06
CA VAL A 95 12.32 -13.33 -14.92
C VAL A 95 11.06 -14.04 -15.42
N ARG A 96 10.85 -15.27 -14.94
CA ARG A 96 9.62 -16.03 -15.17
C ARG A 96 8.46 -15.37 -14.42
N ARG A 97 7.31 -15.23 -15.08
CA ARG A 97 6.12 -14.57 -14.55
C ARG A 97 4.90 -15.47 -14.69
N SER A 98 4.09 -15.51 -13.65
CA SER A 98 2.79 -16.16 -13.64
C SER A 98 1.78 -15.42 -14.53
N ALA A 99 0.72 -16.11 -14.97
CA ALA A 99 -0.37 -15.49 -15.71
C ALA A 99 -1.03 -14.35 -14.91
N MET A 100 -1.11 -14.50 -13.58
CA MET A 100 -1.56 -13.45 -12.67
C MET A 100 -0.66 -12.20 -12.72
N GLU A 101 0.67 -12.36 -12.72
CA GLU A 101 1.60 -11.24 -12.85
C GLU A 101 1.55 -10.62 -14.25
N LEU A 102 1.33 -11.43 -15.29
CA LEU A 102 1.18 -10.93 -16.66
C LEU A 102 -0.03 -10.02 -16.82
N LEU A 103 -1.16 -10.28 -16.13
CA LEU A 103 -2.33 -9.40 -16.14
C LEU A 103 -2.06 -7.99 -15.57
N SER A 104 -0.95 -7.79 -14.87
CA SER A 104 -0.56 -6.46 -14.40
C SER A 104 0.01 -5.56 -15.51
N PHE A 105 0.39 -6.15 -16.66
CA PHE A 105 0.92 -5.40 -17.80
C PHE A 105 -0.22 -4.77 -18.61
N PRO A 106 -0.13 -3.49 -19.00
CA PRO A 106 -1.21 -2.78 -19.68
C PRO A 106 -1.71 -3.45 -20.97
N ASP A 107 -0.79 -4.09 -21.71
CA ASP A 107 -1.08 -4.71 -23.01
C ASP A 107 -1.55 -6.17 -22.89
N VAL A 108 -1.64 -6.71 -21.68
CA VAL A 108 -2.09 -8.08 -21.44
C VAL A 108 -3.54 -8.06 -20.98
N SER A 109 -4.40 -8.77 -21.71
CA SER A 109 -5.80 -8.96 -21.36
C SER A 109 -6.07 -10.44 -21.05
N PHE A 110 -7.16 -10.71 -20.33
CA PHE A 110 -7.53 -12.08 -20.01
C PHE A 110 -7.78 -12.92 -21.29
N GLU A 111 -8.36 -12.31 -22.33
CA GLU A 111 -8.61 -12.95 -23.62
C GLU A 111 -7.31 -13.36 -24.33
N LYS A 112 -6.25 -12.53 -24.22
CA LYS A 112 -4.92 -12.90 -24.71
C LYS A 112 -4.37 -14.09 -23.94
N LEU A 113 -4.54 -14.12 -22.62
CA LEU A 113 -4.10 -15.26 -21.81
C LEU A 113 -4.86 -16.54 -22.16
N CYS A 114 -6.17 -16.47 -22.42
CA CYS A 114 -6.96 -17.62 -22.90
C CYS A 114 -6.49 -18.14 -24.27
N SER A 115 -5.89 -17.29 -25.11
CA SER A 115 -5.32 -17.69 -26.39
C SER A 115 -4.00 -18.45 -26.23
N ILE A 116 -3.30 -18.24 -25.11
CA ILE A 116 -2.02 -18.89 -24.78
C ILE A 116 -2.25 -20.16 -23.94
N TRP A 117 -3.16 -20.07 -22.98
CA TRP A 117 -3.57 -21.15 -22.10
C TRP A 117 -5.07 -21.37 -22.21
N PRO A 118 -5.52 -22.27 -23.11
CA PRO A 118 -6.95 -22.53 -23.35
C PRO A 118 -7.72 -22.99 -22.11
N GLU A 119 -7.05 -23.58 -21.11
CA GLU A 119 -7.67 -23.96 -19.83
C GLU A 119 -8.29 -22.79 -19.06
N LEU A 120 -7.81 -21.55 -19.29
CA LEU A 120 -8.38 -20.33 -18.71
C LEU A 120 -9.76 -19.97 -19.28
N GLN A 121 -10.18 -20.59 -20.39
CA GLN A 121 -11.52 -20.37 -20.96
C GLN A 121 -12.65 -20.88 -20.04
N ASN A 122 -12.32 -21.73 -19.05
CA ASN A 122 -13.27 -22.22 -18.05
C ASN A 122 -13.53 -21.21 -16.91
N VAL A 123 -12.76 -20.11 -16.84
CA VAL A 123 -12.94 -19.07 -15.84
C VAL A 123 -14.15 -18.21 -16.23
N ASP A 124 -15.07 -18.01 -15.28
CA ASP A 124 -16.23 -17.15 -15.51
C ASP A 124 -15.83 -15.68 -15.68
N SER A 125 -16.64 -14.91 -16.40
CA SER A 125 -16.33 -13.52 -16.73
C SER A 125 -16.20 -12.61 -15.52
N VAL A 126 -16.95 -12.87 -14.44
CA VAL A 126 -16.91 -12.05 -13.22
C VAL A 126 -15.57 -12.28 -12.50
N SER A 127 -15.13 -13.52 -12.39
CA SER A 127 -13.81 -13.86 -11.83
C SER A 127 -12.67 -13.32 -12.69
N ALA A 128 -12.77 -13.45 -14.02
CA ALA A 128 -11.77 -12.92 -14.96
C ALA A 128 -11.61 -11.40 -14.85
N GLU A 129 -12.71 -10.66 -14.79
CA GLU A 129 -12.71 -9.21 -14.60
C GLU A 129 -12.13 -8.83 -13.23
N GLN A 130 -12.57 -9.50 -12.17
CA GLN A 130 -12.08 -9.24 -10.81
C GLN A 130 -10.57 -9.47 -10.69
N LEU A 131 -10.05 -10.57 -11.24
CA LEU A 131 -8.62 -10.91 -11.20
C LEU A 131 -7.79 -9.96 -12.07
N SER A 132 -8.31 -9.55 -13.22
CA SER A 132 -7.68 -8.53 -14.07
C SER A 132 -7.57 -7.19 -13.33
N ASN A 133 -8.63 -6.78 -12.63
CA ASN A 133 -8.61 -5.59 -11.79
C ASN A 133 -7.62 -5.74 -10.63
N ASP A 134 -7.65 -6.86 -9.91
CA ASP A 134 -6.73 -7.14 -8.81
C ASP A 134 -5.26 -7.08 -9.26
N ALA A 135 -4.91 -7.69 -10.39
CA ALA A 135 -3.55 -7.69 -10.93
C ALA A 135 -3.08 -6.27 -11.30
N ARG A 136 -3.93 -5.48 -11.96
CA ARG A 136 -3.60 -4.08 -12.30
C ARG A 136 -3.41 -3.21 -11.07
N TYR A 137 -4.32 -3.32 -10.09
CA TYR A 137 -4.23 -2.53 -8.86
C TYR A 137 -3.11 -3.00 -7.92
N LYS A 138 -2.71 -4.28 -7.98
CA LYS A 138 -1.63 -4.83 -7.17
C LYS A 138 -0.32 -4.07 -7.34
N VAL A 139 0.04 -3.65 -8.55
CA VAL A 139 1.27 -2.87 -8.80
C VAL A 139 1.26 -1.56 -8.00
N TYR A 140 0.13 -0.86 -8.00
CA TYR A 140 -0.01 0.40 -7.27
C TYR A 140 -0.08 0.19 -5.75
N LEU A 141 -0.73 -0.89 -5.31
CA LEU A 141 -0.80 -1.27 -3.91
C LEU A 141 0.57 -1.67 -3.36
N ASP A 142 1.34 -2.46 -4.11
CA ASP A 142 2.68 -2.88 -3.73
C ASP A 142 3.63 -1.67 -3.66
N ARG A 143 3.52 -0.75 -4.63
CA ARG A 143 4.26 0.53 -4.59
C ARG A 143 3.87 1.37 -3.37
N GLN A 144 2.58 1.54 -3.12
CA GLN A 144 2.09 2.28 -1.96
C GLN A 144 2.56 1.64 -0.64
N HIS A 145 2.54 0.31 -0.56
CA HIS A 145 3.02 -0.42 0.61
C HIS A 145 4.54 -0.24 0.78
N ALA A 146 5.32 -0.32 -0.30
CA ALA A 146 6.76 -0.07 -0.26
C ALA A 146 7.08 1.36 0.21
N ASP A 147 6.30 2.36 -0.24
CA ASP A 147 6.44 3.75 0.19
C ASP A 147 6.10 3.90 1.69
N ILE A 148 5.02 3.27 2.16
CA ILE A 148 4.64 3.25 3.59
C ILE A 148 5.72 2.57 4.44
N GLU A 149 6.26 1.43 3.99
CA GLU A 149 7.31 0.71 4.72
C GLU A 149 8.65 1.45 4.68
N ALA A 150 8.96 2.19 3.61
CA ALA A 150 10.10 3.11 3.59
C ALA A 150 9.90 4.23 4.62
N PHE A 151 8.72 4.85 4.63
CA PHE A 151 8.36 5.89 5.59
C PHE A 151 8.41 5.39 7.05
N ARG A 152 7.87 4.20 7.33
CA ARG A 152 7.93 3.58 8.66
C ARG A 152 9.34 3.24 9.10
N ARG A 153 10.19 2.74 8.20
CA ARG A 153 11.61 2.51 8.49
C ARG A 153 12.31 3.81 8.88
N ASP A 154 11.98 4.90 8.19
CA ASP A 154 12.51 6.22 8.52
C ASP A 154 11.92 6.70 9.86
N GLU A 155 10.63 6.54 10.14
CA GLU A 155 10.04 6.89 11.45
C GLU A 155 10.63 6.08 12.63
N ALA A 156 10.95 4.81 12.40
CA ALA A 156 11.52 3.91 13.40
C ALA A 156 13.03 4.15 13.62
N LEU A 157 13.67 4.99 12.78
CA LEU A 157 15.07 5.32 12.94
C LEU A 157 15.29 5.96 14.31
N ALA A 158 16.08 5.28 15.14
CA ALA A 158 16.43 5.75 16.47
C ALA A 158 17.29 7.01 16.37
N ILE A 159 16.94 8.00 17.19
CA ILE A 159 17.78 9.16 17.42
C ILE A 159 18.62 8.87 18.67
N PRO A 160 19.96 8.93 18.60
CA PRO A 160 20.82 8.77 19.77
C PRO A 160 20.40 9.73 20.89
N ALA A 161 20.40 9.26 22.15
CA ALA A 161 19.98 10.07 23.29
C ALA A 161 20.88 11.31 23.51
N ASP A 162 22.12 11.22 23.04
CA ASP A 162 23.16 12.24 23.07
C ASP A 162 23.30 13.02 21.76
N PHE A 163 22.34 12.89 20.83
CA PHE A 163 22.35 13.60 19.56
C PHE A 163 22.38 15.13 19.77
N ASP A 164 23.39 15.78 19.20
CA ASP A 164 23.55 17.23 19.25
C ASP A 164 22.71 17.93 18.15
N TYR A 165 21.53 18.40 18.51
CA TYR A 165 20.68 19.19 17.61
C TYR A 165 21.25 20.59 17.32
N SER A 166 22.16 21.09 18.16
CA SER A 166 22.78 22.40 18.00
C SER A 166 23.82 22.42 16.86
N GLY A 167 24.48 21.28 16.63
CA GLY A 167 25.39 21.09 15.51
C GLY A 167 24.71 20.98 14.14
N LEU A 168 23.39 20.76 14.10
CA LEU A 168 22.68 20.51 12.84
C LEU A 168 22.36 21.82 12.09
N SER A 169 23.16 22.11 11.07
CA SER A 169 22.96 23.25 10.17
C SER A 169 21.67 23.10 9.35
N GLY A 170 20.89 24.18 9.24
CA GLY A 170 19.65 24.21 8.44
C GLY A 170 18.36 23.99 9.22
N LEU A 171 18.43 23.66 10.51
CA LEU A 171 17.28 23.77 11.41
C LEU A 171 17.04 25.23 11.80
N SER A 172 15.78 25.64 11.86
CA SER A 172 15.43 26.92 12.49
C SER A 172 15.65 26.82 14.01
N ASN A 173 15.88 27.97 14.67
CA ASN A 173 16.04 28.02 16.12
C ASN A 173 14.82 27.44 16.85
N GLU A 174 13.61 27.73 16.36
CA GLU A 174 12.36 27.20 16.95
C GLU A 174 12.29 25.67 16.88
N VAL A 175 12.63 25.08 15.72
CA VAL A 175 12.62 23.62 15.54
C VAL A 175 13.69 22.97 16.41
N ARG A 176 14.87 23.59 16.48
CA ARG A 176 15.98 23.12 17.32
C ARG A 176 15.60 23.12 18.80
N GLU A 177 15.05 24.22 19.30
CA GLU A 177 14.58 24.32 20.69
C GLU A 177 13.53 23.25 21.00
N LYS A 178 12.59 23.02 20.08
CA LYS A 178 11.56 22.00 20.23
C LYS A 178 12.14 20.58 20.28
N LEU A 179 13.12 20.25 19.42
CA LEU A 179 13.78 18.95 19.43
C LEU A 179 14.63 18.74 20.69
N GLU A 180 15.35 19.79 21.12
CA GLU A 180 16.16 19.78 22.34
C GLU A 180 15.29 19.59 23.60
N LEU A 181 14.12 20.24 23.64
CA LEU A 181 13.17 20.15 24.74
C LEU A 181 12.51 18.77 24.82
N HIS A 182 12.06 18.23 23.69
CA HIS A 182 11.27 16.99 23.68
C HIS A 182 12.14 15.72 23.62
N ARG A 183 13.42 15.83 23.21
CA ARG A 183 14.37 14.71 23.06
C ARG A 183 13.72 13.45 22.45
N PRO A 184 13.18 13.54 21.22
CA PRO A 184 12.53 12.40 20.59
C PRO A 184 13.51 11.24 20.42
N THR A 185 13.09 10.03 20.76
CA THR A 185 13.90 8.81 20.63
C THR A 185 13.86 8.24 19.22
N THR A 186 12.92 8.67 18.38
CA THR A 186 12.84 8.27 16.97
C THR A 186 12.50 9.44 16.06
N LEU A 187 12.85 9.32 14.78
CA LEU A 187 12.51 10.33 13.77
C LEU A 187 10.99 10.52 13.65
N GLY A 188 10.21 9.45 13.83
CA GLY A 188 8.74 9.52 13.84
C GLY A 188 8.21 10.32 15.03
N GLN A 189 8.82 10.18 16.21
CA GLN A 189 8.47 11.02 17.36
C GLN A 189 8.82 12.49 17.10
N ALA A 190 9.98 12.76 16.49
CA ALA A 190 10.37 14.11 16.09
C ALA A 190 9.34 14.75 15.14
N GLY A 191 8.81 13.96 14.19
CA GLY A 191 7.84 14.45 13.20
C GLY A 191 6.45 14.77 13.75
N ARG A 192 6.09 14.28 14.94
CA ARG A 192 4.83 14.60 15.62
C ARG A 192 4.90 15.88 16.47
N ILE A 193 6.10 16.44 16.66
CA ILE A 193 6.28 17.68 17.41
C ILE A 193 5.76 18.85 16.57
N ASN A 194 4.83 19.62 17.14
CA ASN A 194 4.21 20.75 16.45
C ASN A 194 5.27 21.77 16.00
N GLY A 195 5.29 22.10 14.71
CA GLY A 195 6.25 23.03 14.11
C GLY A 195 7.52 22.37 13.58
N VAL A 196 7.74 21.07 13.81
CA VAL A 196 8.78 20.33 13.09
C VAL A 196 8.29 20.08 11.67
N THR A 197 9.05 20.57 10.69
CA THR A 197 8.68 20.50 9.27
C THR A 197 9.26 19.24 8.61
N PRO A 198 8.68 18.78 7.48
CA PRO A 198 9.26 17.70 6.69
C PRO A 198 10.72 17.96 6.28
N ALA A 199 11.07 19.22 5.98
CA ALA A 199 12.45 19.60 5.66
C ALA A 199 13.41 19.40 6.85
N ALA A 200 12.99 19.72 8.08
CA ALA A 200 13.76 19.47 9.29
C ALA A 200 13.98 17.97 9.55
N LEU A 201 12.95 17.14 9.31
CA LEU A 201 13.07 15.68 9.42
C LEU A 201 14.05 15.10 8.40
N THR A 202 14.07 15.60 7.17
CA THR A 202 15.05 15.19 6.15
C THR A 202 16.48 15.54 6.55
N LEU A 203 16.69 16.73 7.15
CA LEU A 203 18.01 17.12 7.66
C LEU A 203 18.46 16.21 8.81
N LEU A 204 17.55 15.91 9.74
CA LEU A 204 17.81 15.04 10.88
C LEU A 204 18.11 13.60 10.45
N LEU A 205 17.32 13.04 9.52
CA LEU A 205 17.54 11.74 8.89
C LEU A 205 18.93 11.66 8.23
N SER A 206 19.29 12.69 7.47
CA SER A 206 20.59 12.77 6.79
C SER A 206 21.76 12.85 7.79
N ALA A 207 21.60 13.54 8.91
CA ALA A 207 22.62 13.63 9.95
C ALA A 207 22.82 12.31 10.70
N ILE A 208 21.72 11.63 11.06
CA ILE A 208 21.75 10.32 11.74
C ILE A 208 22.42 9.27 10.83
N ARG A 209 22.06 9.22 9.53
CA ARG A 209 22.67 8.27 8.59
C ARG A 209 24.14 8.54 8.30
N ARG A 210 24.59 9.80 8.39
CA ARG A 210 26.02 10.16 8.24
C ARG A 210 26.86 9.88 9.48
N GLY A 211 26.24 9.48 10.59
CA GLY A 211 26.95 9.23 11.84
C GLY A 211 27.73 10.45 12.33
N GLN A 212 27.17 11.67 12.16
CA GLN A 212 27.85 12.87 12.65
C GLN A 212 28.16 12.67 14.15
N PRO A 213 29.44 12.72 14.53
CA PRO A 213 29.87 12.32 15.86
C PRO A 213 29.47 13.37 16.89
N ASN A 214 29.14 12.89 18.08
CA ASN A 214 29.00 13.70 19.29
C ASN A 214 30.13 14.73 19.38
N SER A 215 29.78 16.00 19.36
CA SER A 215 30.61 17.13 19.79
C SER A 215 30.78 17.08 21.32
N GLY A 216 31.37 15.99 21.84
CA GLY A 216 31.35 15.68 23.26
C GLY A 216 32.37 14.64 23.73
N GLN A 217 33.58 14.64 23.18
CA GLN A 217 34.75 14.07 23.89
C GLN A 217 35.95 15.01 23.73
N THR A 218 36.11 15.89 24.71
CA THR A 218 37.40 16.44 25.12
C THR A 218 38.29 15.28 25.57
N ALA A 219 39.32 14.96 24.78
CA ALA A 219 40.45 14.16 25.23
C ALA A 219 41.58 15.10 25.65
N ALA A 220 42.08 14.83 26.86
CA ALA A 220 43.07 15.58 27.62
C ALA A 220 44.45 15.71 26.96
#